data_AF-A0A556M9G7-F1
#
_entry.id   AF-A0A556M9G7-F1
#
_cell.length_a   1.000
_cell.length_b   1.000
_cell.length_c   1.000
_cell.angle_alpha   90.00
_cell.angle_beta   90.00
_cell.angle_gamma   90.00
#
_symmetry.space_group_name_H-M   'P 1'
#
loop_
_entity.id
_entity.type
_entity.pdbx_description
1 polymer ?
#
loop_
_entity_poly.entity_id
_entity_poly.type
_entity_poly.pdbx_seq_one_letter_code
_entity_poly.pdbx_strand_id
1 'polypeptide(L)'
;MNSIAQVYRQACRELGLPPEEKQLFLKLLREISTNTIKRKKAWNVKEDFMVLWFISAGRYPELSHSPYRELIDQWIALHLPFELNEHEQALLWL
;
A
#
# COMPACT_ATOMS: atom_id res chain seq x y z
N MET A 1 -2.21 3.10 -17.40
CA MET A 1 -2.29 2.63 -16.00
C MET A 1 -0.88 2.57 -15.44
N ASN A 2 -0.65 3.17 -14.27
CA ASN A 2 0.65 3.08 -13.61
C ASN A 2 0.86 1.66 -13.08
N SER A 3 1.98 1.05 -13.44
CA SER A 3 2.40 -0.21 -12.83
C SER A 3 2.75 0.01 -11.36
N ILE A 4 2.65 -1.03 -10.52
CA ILE A 4 3.01 -0.93 -9.10
C ILE A 4 4.47 -0.45 -8.89
N ALA A 5 5.37 -0.72 -9.84
CA ALA A 5 6.74 -0.22 -9.84
C ALA A 5 6.85 1.29 -10.09
N GLN A 6 5.89 1.90 -10.80
CA GLN A 6 5.79 3.35 -10.93
C GLN A 6 5.25 3.97 -9.64
N VAL A 7 4.21 3.38 -9.06
CA VAL A 7 3.62 3.77 -7.76
C VAL A 7 4.69 3.73 -6.65
N TYR A 8 5.51 2.67 -6.60
CA TYR A 8 6.66 2.56 -5.69
C TYR A 8 7.67 3.72 -5.83
N ARG A 9 7.99 4.11 -7.08
CA ARG A 9 8.94 5.21 -7.34
C ARG A 9 8.37 6.57 -6.97
N GLN A 10 7.05 6.75 -7.11
CA GLN A 10 6.35 7.95 -6.62
C GLN A 10 6.36 8.01 -5.09
N ALA A 11 6.07 6.90 -4.40
CA ALA A 11 6.12 6.82 -2.94
C ALA A 11 7.49 7.26 -2.37
N CYS A 12 8.58 6.84 -3.02
CA CYS A 12 9.93 7.24 -2.64
C CYS A 12 10.17 8.76 -2.69
N ARG A 13 9.47 9.50 -3.55
CA ARG A 13 9.70 10.94 -3.77
C ARG A 13 8.71 11.83 -3.03
N GLU A 14 7.47 11.37 -2.90
CA GLU A 14 6.35 12.22 -2.47
C GLU A 14 5.98 12.04 -1.00
N LEU A 15 6.18 10.86 -0.39
CA LEU A 15 5.86 10.69 1.03
C LEU A 15 6.87 11.43 1.91
N GLY A 16 6.35 12.42 2.64
CA GLY A 16 7.01 13.12 3.74
C GLY A 16 7.08 12.31 5.05
N LEU A 17 7.32 11.00 4.94
CA LEU A 17 7.51 10.12 6.10
C LEU A 17 8.94 10.25 6.66
N PRO A 18 9.12 10.09 7.99
CA PRO A 18 10.43 9.86 8.56
C PRO A 18 11.14 8.66 7.92
N PRO A 19 12.48 8.61 7.94
CA PRO A 19 13.25 7.57 7.24
C PRO A 19 12.83 6.13 7.60
N GLU A 20 12.56 5.85 8.87
CA GLU A 20 12.20 4.51 9.36
C GLU A 20 10.81 4.07 8.85
N GLU A 21 9.81 4.92 9.00
CA GLU A 21 8.44 4.70 8.51
C GLU A 21 8.41 4.57 6.99
N LYS A 22 9.16 5.44 6.30
CA LYS A 22 9.32 5.38 4.86
C LYS A 22 9.90 4.04 4.43
N GLN A 23 10.91 3.55 5.15
CA GLN A 23 11.52 2.26 4.83
C GLN A 23 10.54 1.10 5.02
N LEU A 24 9.75 1.11 6.09
CA LEU A 24 8.71 0.09 6.34
C LEU A 24 7.64 0.13 5.25
N PHE A 25 7.12 1.31 4.92
CA PHE A 25 6.12 1.46 3.88
C PHE A 25 6.62 1.01 2.50
N LEU A 26 7.87 1.34 2.15
CA LEU A 26 8.49 0.86 0.92
C LEU A 26 8.69 -0.67 0.93
N LYS A 27 9.03 -1.28 2.07
CA LYS A 27 9.08 -2.75 2.17
C LYS A 27 7.70 -3.36 1.92
N LEU A 28 6.63 -2.79 2.49
CA LEU A 28 5.25 -3.21 2.24
C LEU A 28 4.89 -3.14 0.75
N LEU A 29 5.13 -2.01 0.08
CA LEU A 29 4.85 -1.87 -1.36
C LEU A 29 5.61 -2.89 -2.22
N ARG A 30 6.87 -3.19 -1.84
CA ARG A 30 7.69 -4.21 -2.52
C ARG A 30 7.14 -5.62 -2.29
N GLU A 31 6.67 -5.91 -1.08
CA GLU A 31 6.03 -7.19 -0.74
C GLU A 31 4.77 -7.39 -1.58
N ILE A 32 3.93 -6.35 -1.72
CA ILE A 32 2.74 -6.40 -2.58
C ILE A 32 3.14 -6.65 -4.04
N SER A 33 4.16 -5.95 -4.55
CA SER A 33 4.69 -6.16 -5.91
C SER A 33 5.22 -7.57 -6.14
N THR A 34 5.69 -8.24 -5.09
CA THR A 34 6.16 -9.62 -5.18
C THR A 34 4.98 -10.59 -5.15
N ASN A 35 3.96 -10.29 -4.33
CA ASN A 35 2.78 -11.12 -4.17
C ASN A 35 1.83 -11.06 -5.38
N THR A 36 1.77 -9.96 -6.13
CA THR A 36 1.05 -9.90 -7.42
C THR A 36 1.54 -10.99 -8.37
N ILE A 37 2.86 -11.14 -8.51
CA ILE A 37 3.50 -12.14 -9.37
C ILE A 37 3.27 -13.54 -8.80
N LYS A 38 3.60 -13.77 -7.52
CA LYS A 38 3.52 -15.09 -6.89
C LYS A 38 2.09 -15.65 -6.87
N ARG A 39 1.08 -14.80 -6.67
CA ARG A 39 -0.31 -15.21 -6.53
C ARG A 39 -1.14 -15.03 -7.80
N LYS A 40 -0.52 -14.61 -8.91
CA LYS A 40 -1.20 -14.31 -10.18
C LYS A 40 -2.37 -13.33 -10.00
N LYS A 41 -2.19 -12.32 -9.16
CA LYS A 41 -3.17 -11.30 -8.83
C LYS A 41 -2.83 -9.97 -9.50
N ALA A 42 -3.85 -9.23 -9.86
CA ALA A 42 -3.71 -7.98 -10.58
C ALA A 42 -3.80 -6.77 -9.62
N TRP A 43 -2.72 -5.97 -9.52
CA TRP A 43 -2.69 -4.76 -8.69
C TRP A 43 -3.79 -3.76 -9.05
N ASN A 44 -4.20 -3.73 -10.30
CA ASN A 44 -5.21 -2.81 -10.82
C ASN A 44 -6.65 -3.30 -10.66
N VAL A 45 -6.87 -4.47 -10.07
CA VAL A 45 -8.18 -4.98 -9.69
C VAL A 45 -8.34 -4.78 -8.19
N LYS A 46 -9.42 -4.11 -7.77
CA LYS A 46 -9.62 -3.68 -6.38
C LYS A 46 -9.57 -4.85 -5.41
N GLU A 47 -10.32 -5.91 -5.69
CA GLU A 47 -10.44 -7.08 -4.84
C GLU A 47 -9.10 -7.81 -4.69
N ASP A 48 -8.32 -7.86 -5.77
CA ASP A 48 -6.99 -8.43 -5.76
C ASP A 48 -6.01 -7.58 -4.95
N PHE A 49 -6.06 -6.26 -5.11
CA PHE A 49 -5.28 -5.34 -4.29
C PHE A 49 -5.60 -5.50 -2.80
N MET A 50 -6.88 -5.53 -2.40
CA MET A 50 -7.26 -5.69 -0.99
C MET A 50 -6.68 -6.98 -0.40
N VAL A 51 -6.78 -8.10 -1.13
CA VAL A 51 -6.18 -9.38 -0.69
C VAL A 51 -4.66 -9.28 -0.58
N LEU A 52 -3.99 -8.67 -1.55
CA LEU A 52 -2.55 -8.50 -1.54
C LEU A 52 -2.09 -7.59 -0.40
N TRP A 53 -2.87 -6.53 -0.13
CA TRP A 53 -2.65 -5.59 0.94
C TRP A 53 -2.71 -6.30 2.28
N PHE A 54 -3.81 -6.98 2.61
CA PHE A 54 -3.96 -7.70 3.89
C PHE A 54 -2.83 -8.71 4.14
N ILE A 55 -2.47 -9.50 3.14
CA ILE A 55 -1.38 -10.49 3.26
C ILE A 55 -0.04 -9.82 3.55
N SER A 56 0.19 -8.64 2.99
CA SER A 56 1.48 -7.95 3.09
C SER A 56 1.53 -7.05 4.34
N ALA A 57 0.47 -6.31 4.64
CA ALA A 57 0.33 -5.41 5.78
C ALA A 57 0.39 -6.16 7.11
N GLY A 58 -0.14 -7.38 7.18
CA GLY A 58 -0.01 -8.24 8.36
C GLY A 58 1.44 -8.59 8.76
N ARG A 59 2.43 -8.31 7.91
CA ARG A 59 3.87 -8.45 8.23
C ARG A 59 4.52 -7.17 8.75
N TYR A 60 3.81 -6.05 8.70
CA TYR A 60 4.29 -4.73 9.10
C TYR A 60 3.26 -4.06 10.02
N PRO A 61 2.88 -4.68 11.15
CA PRO A 61 1.88 -4.12 12.08
C PRO A 61 2.31 -2.78 12.67
N GLU A 62 3.59 -2.43 12.63
CA GLU A 62 4.09 -1.13 13.09
C GLU A 62 3.49 0.03 12.29
N LEU A 63 3.20 -0.19 10.99
CA LEU A 63 2.60 0.82 10.12
C LEU A 63 1.14 1.14 10.51
N SER A 64 0.39 0.17 11.03
CA SER A 64 -1.00 0.40 11.46
C SER A 64 -1.09 1.21 12.76
N HIS A 65 -0.03 1.16 13.58
CA HIS A 65 0.12 1.93 14.81
C HIS A 65 0.93 3.22 14.63
N SER A 66 1.41 3.47 13.41
CA SER A 66 2.22 4.65 13.11
C SER A 66 1.41 5.94 13.29
N PRO A 67 2.00 7.00 13.87
CA PRO A 67 1.37 8.33 13.86
C PRO A 67 1.19 8.90 12.44
N TYR A 68 1.81 8.29 11.42
CA TYR A 68 1.70 8.69 10.02
C TYR A 68 0.75 7.81 9.20
N ARG A 69 -0.01 6.92 9.84
CA ARG A 69 -0.97 6.02 9.16
C ARG A 69 -1.90 6.76 8.20
N GLU A 70 -2.46 7.88 8.64
CA GLU A 70 -3.38 8.69 7.81
C GLU A 70 -2.71 9.24 6.54
N LEU A 71 -1.44 9.62 6.63
CA LEU A 71 -0.67 10.10 5.48
C LEU A 71 -0.43 8.98 4.47
N ILE A 72 -0.20 7.76 4.97
CA ILE A 72 -0.08 6.57 4.14
C ILE A 72 -1.42 6.25 3.46
N ASP A 73 -2.54 6.28 4.20
CA ASP A 73 -3.89 6.04 3.67
C ASP A 73 -4.26 7.00 2.56
N GLN A 74 -4.08 8.30 2.81
CA GLN A 74 -4.35 9.34 1.82
C GLN A 74 -3.49 9.14 0.57
N TRP A 75 -2.21 8.82 0.75
CA TRP A 75 -1.32 8.59 -0.38
C TRP A 75 -1.75 7.38 -1.22
N ILE A 76 -2.15 6.27 -0.58
CA ILE A 76 -2.66 5.08 -1.25
C ILE A 76 -3.93 5.42 -2.04
N ALA A 77 -4.91 6.05 -1.40
CA ALA A 77 -6.17 6.42 -2.04
C ALA A 77 -5.98 7.29 -3.29
N LEU A 78 -4.98 8.18 -3.30
CA LEU A 78 -4.64 9.03 -4.44
C LEU A 78 -3.95 8.28 -5.60
N HIS A 79 -3.26 7.18 -5.32
CA HIS A 79 -2.39 6.51 -6.29
C HIS A 79 -2.89 5.15 -6.76
N LEU A 80 -3.98 4.65 -6.20
CA LEU A 80 -4.64 3.44 -6.67
C LEU A 80 -5.36 3.70 -8.00
N PRO A 81 -5.41 2.71 -8.90
CA PRO A 81 -6.12 2.84 -10.17
C PRO A 81 -7.64 2.65 -10.04
N PHE A 82 -8.17 2.66 -8.82
CA PHE A 82 -9.58 2.52 -8.45
C PHE A 82 -9.83 3.28 -7.14
N GLU A 83 -11.08 3.66 -6.91
CA GLU A 83 -11.49 4.34 -5.69
C GLU A 83 -11.77 3.34 -4.57
N LEU A 84 -11.32 3.63 -3.36
CA LEU A 84 -11.74 2.92 -2.14
C LEU A 84 -12.81 3.75 -1.43
N ASN A 85 -13.92 3.13 -1.05
CA ASN A 85 -14.90 3.78 -0.18
C ASN A 85 -14.40 3.86 1.27
N GLU A 86 -15.09 4.62 2.12
CA GLU A 86 -14.69 4.84 3.53
C GLU A 86 -14.53 3.53 4.32
N HIS A 87 -15.42 2.56 4.09
CA HIS A 87 -15.33 1.25 4.72
C HIS A 87 -14.08 0.50 4.25
N GLU A 88 -13.85 0.44 2.94
CA GLU A 88 -12.68 -0.21 2.33
C GLU A 88 -11.35 0.43 2.77
N GLN A 89 -11.32 1.75 2.95
CA GLN A 89 -10.14 2.45 3.48
C GLN A 89 -9.89 2.08 4.94
N ALA A 90 -10.94 2.06 5.78
CA ALA A 90 -10.80 1.64 7.18
C ALA A 90 -10.31 0.19 7.31
N LEU A 91 -10.67 -0.68 6.36
CA LEU A 91 -10.23 -2.06 6.32
C LEU A 91 -8.72 -2.23 6.06
N LEU A 92 -7.99 -1.23 5.54
CA LEU A 92 -6.57 -1.38 5.19
C LEU A 92 -5.67 -1.70 6.40
N TRP A 93 -6.11 -1.42 7.63
CA TRP A 93 -5.29 -1.58 8.84
C TRP A 93 -5.92 -2.46 9.92
N LEU A 94 -6.96 -3.21 9.59
CA LEU A 94 -7.59 -4.16 10.52
C LEU A 94 -6.81 -5.46 10.68
#